data_AF-A0A2U1B9D0-F1
#
_entry.id   AF-A0A2U1B9D0-F1
#
_cell.length_a   1.000
_cell.length_b   1.000
_cell.length_c   1.000
_cell.angle_alpha   90.00
_cell.angle_beta   90.00
_cell.angle_gamma   90.00
#
_symmetry.space_group_name_H-M   'P 1'
#
loop_
_entity.id
_entity.type
_entity.pdbx_description
1 polymer ?
#
loop_
_entity_poly.entity_id
_entity_poly.type
_entity_poly.pdbx_seq_one_letter_code
_entity_poly.pdbx_strand_id
1 'polypeptide(L)'
;MKNCNWNWRFATPAIAAELGDRPELLLEAGREVKSNPVRQVFRCGDYFLKYDRRSGRRLRSEWNCAQLIEREGIQLVEHLALGESSAGSILITRAFPEAEAVSDYFYRTYIEQPGEPAVFLNNFVHFARKVLESRLYHPDFHIGNVLYSPGLNRFALVDAQGVRKAGWFDRWFRRYSMERIGMEFRFSRTRHQMLKLLAALGIADPEEFYAEALVRESAALWHEWPRRRRQALAGYPKFSVQDGSLLRTVDPLRRTVPLENYEVLEGESALVESLFLSHFFLQLAQIPHRRVLALDRRNRQVYLEKISSSTVPTAAADYQERLNALDIHSETRDWGKDEFGRISLWNLDLIRLYV
;
A
#
# COMPACT_ATOMS: atom_id res chain seq x y z
N MET A 1 -28.33 -18.38 -1.05
CA MET A 1 -28.11 -18.21 -2.51
C MET A 1 -28.90 -19.19 -3.39
N LYS A 2 -29.62 -20.19 -2.83
CA LYS A 2 -30.04 -21.39 -3.57
C LYS A 2 -31.11 -21.26 -4.67
N ASN A 3 -31.71 -20.10 -4.95
CA ASN A 3 -32.80 -19.97 -5.94
C ASN A 3 -32.66 -18.76 -6.90
N CYS A 4 -31.45 -18.21 -7.10
CA CYS A 4 -31.26 -17.08 -8.00
C CYS A 4 -30.73 -17.58 -9.36
N ASN A 5 -31.40 -17.21 -10.45
CA ASN A 5 -30.91 -17.46 -11.81
C ASN A 5 -29.72 -16.54 -12.10
N TRP A 6 -28.53 -17.13 -12.18
CA TRP A 6 -27.30 -16.43 -12.56
C TRP A 6 -27.13 -16.45 -14.08
N ASN A 7 -26.81 -15.29 -14.65
CA ASN A 7 -26.36 -15.16 -16.03
C ASN A 7 -24.84 -15.02 -16.03
N TRP A 8 -24.14 -16.01 -16.60
CA TRP A 8 -22.69 -16.08 -16.61
C TRP A 8 -22.09 -15.69 -17.95
N ARG A 9 -21.05 -14.87 -17.89
CA ARG A 9 -20.16 -14.56 -19.01
C ARG A 9 -18.78 -15.11 -18.66
N PHE A 10 -18.26 -16.00 -19.49
CA PHE A 10 -16.93 -16.59 -19.33
C PHE A 10 -15.95 -15.94 -20.29
N ALA A 11 -14.68 -15.86 -19.89
CA ALA A 11 -13.61 -15.32 -20.75
C ALA A 11 -13.42 -16.17 -22.00
N THR A 12 -13.49 -17.50 -21.85
CA THR A 12 -13.37 -18.47 -22.95
C THR A 12 -14.26 -19.70 -22.69
N PRO A 13 -14.54 -20.53 -23.72
CA PRO A 13 -15.22 -21.81 -23.53
C PRO A 13 -14.49 -22.78 -22.60
N ALA A 14 -13.15 -22.75 -22.60
CA ALA A 14 -12.35 -23.59 -21.70
C ALA A 14 -12.57 -23.21 -20.23
N ILE A 15 -12.69 -21.91 -19.93
CA ILE A 15 -13.01 -21.43 -18.58
C ILE A 15 -14.44 -21.81 -18.16
N ALA A 16 -15.39 -21.82 -19.10
CA ALA A 16 -16.74 -22.31 -18.81
C ALA A 16 -16.72 -23.80 -18.43
N ALA A 17 -15.95 -24.62 -19.14
CA ALA A 17 -15.77 -26.03 -18.80
C ALA A 17 -15.05 -26.24 -17.46
N GLU A 18 -14.04 -25.41 -17.16
CA GLU A 18 -13.29 -25.46 -15.89
C GLU A 18 -14.18 -25.11 -14.68
N LEU A 19 -14.99 -24.05 -14.77
CA LEU A 19 -15.82 -23.58 -13.66
C LEU A 19 -17.16 -24.34 -13.54
N GLY A 20 -17.56 -25.07 -14.58
CA GLY A 20 -18.78 -25.85 -14.64
C GLY A 20 -20.07 -25.01 -14.66
N ASP A 21 -21.20 -25.69 -14.48
CA ASP A 21 -22.54 -25.10 -14.67
C ASP A 21 -22.99 -24.19 -13.51
N ARG A 22 -22.32 -24.29 -12.35
CA ARG A 22 -22.71 -23.58 -11.12
C ARG A 22 -21.54 -22.88 -10.42
N PRO A 23 -20.85 -21.92 -11.09
CA PRO A 23 -19.71 -21.23 -10.49
C PRO A 23 -20.04 -20.48 -9.19
N GLU A 24 -21.31 -20.11 -8.96
CA GLU A 24 -21.73 -19.43 -7.74
C GLU A 24 -21.50 -20.27 -6.46
N LEU A 25 -21.43 -21.61 -6.59
CA LEU A 25 -21.17 -22.50 -5.44
C LEU A 25 -19.76 -22.32 -4.87
N LEU A 26 -18.83 -21.76 -5.63
CA LEU A 26 -17.49 -21.42 -5.14
C LEU A 26 -17.52 -20.37 -4.03
N LEU A 27 -18.58 -19.55 -3.92
CA LEU A 27 -18.77 -18.65 -2.79
C LEU A 27 -19.08 -19.41 -1.50
N GLU A 28 -19.84 -20.51 -1.59
CA GLU A 28 -20.21 -21.32 -0.43
C GLU A 28 -19.02 -22.15 0.08
N ALA A 29 -18.15 -22.62 -0.82
CA ALA A 29 -16.94 -23.35 -0.48
C ALA A 29 -15.75 -22.45 -0.11
N GLY A 30 -15.81 -21.16 -0.45
CA GLY A 30 -14.70 -20.23 -0.28
C GLY A 30 -14.58 -19.65 1.13
N ARG A 31 -13.34 -19.39 1.55
CA ARG A 31 -13.05 -18.62 2.78
C ARG A 31 -13.14 -17.13 2.48
N GLU A 32 -13.88 -16.39 3.31
CA GLU A 32 -13.89 -14.92 3.23
C GLU A 32 -12.52 -14.35 3.59
N VAL A 33 -11.96 -13.51 2.70
CA VAL A 33 -10.66 -12.85 2.89
C VAL A 33 -10.79 -11.34 3.10
N LYS A 34 -11.90 -10.75 2.66
CA LYS A 34 -12.20 -9.33 2.87
C LYS A 34 -13.71 -9.13 2.88
N SER A 35 -14.20 -8.34 3.83
CA SER A 35 -15.61 -8.00 3.92
C SER A 35 -15.80 -6.54 4.28
N ASN A 36 -16.69 -5.89 3.55
CA ASN A 36 -17.26 -4.61 3.93
C ASN A 36 -18.77 -4.65 3.60
N PRO A 37 -19.56 -3.66 4.06
CA PRO A 37 -21.02 -3.67 3.90
C PRO A 37 -21.53 -3.78 2.45
N VAL A 38 -20.68 -3.54 1.44
CA VAL A 38 -21.06 -3.50 0.03
C VAL A 38 -20.43 -4.64 -0.78
N ARG A 39 -19.19 -5.04 -0.47
CA ARG A 39 -18.39 -5.99 -1.24
C ARG A 39 -17.71 -6.99 -0.32
N GLN A 40 -17.84 -8.26 -0.67
CA GLN A 40 -17.12 -9.36 -0.05
C GLN A 40 -16.14 -9.96 -1.07
N VAL A 41 -15.03 -10.49 -0.59
CA VAL A 41 -14.05 -11.21 -1.40
C VAL A 41 -13.79 -12.55 -0.74
N PHE A 42 -13.92 -13.62 -1.51
CA PHE A 42 -13.70 -15.00 -1.09
C PHE A 42 -12.51 -15.60 -1.82
N ARG A 43 -11.81 -16.52 -1.17
CA ARG A 43 -10.76 -17.37 -1.76
C ARG A 43 -11.27 -18.80 -1.77
N CYS A 44 -11.27 -19.46 -2.93
CA CYS A 44 -11.67 -20.86 -3.07
C CYS A 44 -10.70 -21.55 -4.04
N GLY A 45 -9.90 -22.51 -3.55
CA GLY A 45 -8.86 -23.16 -4.36
C GLY A 45 -7.95 -22.11 -5.01
N ASP A 46 -7.89 -22.12 -6.34
CA ASP A 46 -7.14 -21.16 -7.17
C ASP A 46 -7.92 -19.93 -7.64
N TYR A 47 -9.13 -19.70 -7.12
CA TYR A 47 -9.95 -18.55 -7.48
C TYR A 47 -10.09 -17.52 -6.38
N PHE A 48 -10.24 -16.26 -6.78
CA PHE A 48 -10.80 -15.18 -5.96
C PHE A 48 -12.17 -14.81 -6.51
N LEU A 49 -13.14 -14.64 -5.62
CA LEU A 49 -14.51 -14.27 -5.96
C LEU A 49 -14.85 -12.95 -5.30
N LYS A 50 -15.04 -11.91 -6.10
CA LYS A 50 -15.56 -10.62 -5.65
C LYS A 50 -17.08 -10.67 -5.77
N TYR A 51 -17.79 -10.57 -4.64
CA TYR A 51 -19.25 -10.54 -4.59
C TYR A 51 -19.73 -9.15 -4.19
N ASP A 52 -20.55 -8.53 -5.04
CA ASP A 52 -21.27 -7.29 -4.74
C ASP A 52 -22.75 -7.63 -4.52
N ARG A 53 -23.26 -7.35 -3.31
CA ARG A 53 -24.65 -7.64 -2.93
C ARG A 53 -25.65 -6.75 -3.66
N ARG A 54 -25.19 -5.66 -4.27
CA ARG A 54 -26.03 -4.78 -5.08
C ARG A 54 -25.96 -5.25 -6.52
N SER A 55 -27.11 -5.54 -7.12
CA SER A 55 -27.19 -5.67 -8.58
C SER A 55 -26.74 -4.35 -9.20
N GLY A 56 -25.71 -4.36 -10.04
CA GLY A 56 -25.14 -3.11 -10.53
C GLY A 56 -24.03 -3.28 -11.56
N ARG A 57 -23.65 -2.14 -12.15
CA ARG A 57 -22.67 -2.07 -13.25
C ARG A 57 -21.21 -2.14 -12.77
N ARG A 58 -20.93 -2.25 -11.47
CA ARG A 58 -19.57 -2.14 -10.93
C ARG A 58 -18.67 -3.28 -11.40
N LEU A 59 -18.99 -4.53 -11.05
CA LEU A 59 -18.17 -5.69 -11.46
C LEU A 59 -18.19 -5.91 -12.98
N ARG A 60 -19.30 -5.54 -13.65
CA ARG A 60 -19.34 -5.48 -15.12
C ARG A 60 -18.37 -4.43 -15.69
N SER A 61 -18.27 -3.27 -15.07
CA SER A 61 -17.30 -2.24 -15.44
C SER A 61 -15.89 -2.77 -15.22
N GLU A 62 -15.61 -3.39 -14.07
CA GLU A 62 -14.30 -4.00 -13.79
C GLU A 62 -13.93 -5.06 -14.84
N TRP A 63 -14.86 -5.95 -15.19
CA TRP A 63 -14.71 -6.93 -16.27
C TRP A 63 -14.32 -6.28 -17.61
N ASN A 64 -15.04 -5.23 -18.02
CA ASN A 64 -14.75 -4.52 -19.26
C ASN A 64 -13.39 -3.80 -19.21
N CYS A 65 -13.03 -3.24 -18.05
CA CYS A 65 -11.73 -2.61 -17.83
C CYS A 65 -10.60 -3.63 -17.91
N ALA A 66 -10.78 -4.84 -17.35
CA ALA A 66 -9.81 -5.92 -17.43
C ALA A 66 -9.53 -6.33 -18.88
N GLN A 67 -10.59 -6.52 -19.68
CA GLN A 67 -10.45 -6.82 -21.10
C GLN A 67 -9.71 -5.71 -21.88
N LEU A 68 -9.85 -4.44 -21.47
CA LEU A 68 -9.12 -3.34 -22.05
C LEU A 68 -7.62 -3.40 -21.72
N ILE A 69 -7.27 -3.74 -20.47
CA ILE A 69 -5.88 -3.91 -20.02
C ILE A 69 -5.21 -5.06 -20.78
N GLU A 70 -5.88 -6.21 -20.88
CA GLU A 70 -5.37 -7.39 -21.59
C GLU A 70 -5.09 -7.10 -23.07
N ARG A 71 -5.96 -6.33 -23.74
CA ARG A 71 -5.77 -5.93 -25.14
C ARG A 71 -4.54 -5.06 -25.38
N GLU A 72 -4.09 -4.32 -24.37
CA GLU A 72 -2.85 -3.53 -24.42
C GLU A 72 -1.62 -4.37 -24.03
N GLY A 73 -1.77 -5.68 -23.82
CA GLY A 73 -0.67 -6.60 -23.51
C GLY A 73 -0.08 -6.42 -22.10
N ILE A 74 -0.81 -5.77 -21.20
CA ILE A 74 -0.40 -5.55 -19.82
C ILE A 74 -0.80 -6.78 -19.01
N GLN A 75 0.15 -7.32 -18.22
CA GLN A 75 -0.13 -8.45 -17.35
C GLN A 75 -1.09 -8.04 -16.22
N LEU A 76 -2.23 -8.71 -16.19
CA LEU A 76 -3.30 -8.59 -15.19
C LEU A 76 -3.57 -9.99 -14.62
N VAL A 77 -4.15 -10.08 -13.42
CA VAL A 77 -4.77 -11.34 -12.98
C VAL A 77 -5.89 -11.74 -13.94
N GLU A 78 -5.95 -13.02 -14.29
CA GLU A 78 -6.92 -13.51 -15.28
C GLU A 78 -8.35 -13.31 -14.77
N HIS A 79 -9.16 -12.57 -15.51
CA HIS A 79 -10.58 -12.42 -15.23
C HIS A 79 -11.33 -13.55 -15.92
N LEU A 80 -11.85 -14.50 -15.14
CA LEU A 80 -12.34 -15.78 -15.64
C LEU A 80 -13.82 -15.72 -16.00
N ALA A 81 -14.64 -15.20 -15.09
CA ALA A 81 -16.08 -15.12 -15.31
C ALA A 81 -16.74 -13.96 -14.56
N LEU A 82 -17.83 -13.45 -15.13
CA LEU A 82 -18.75 -12.49 -14.52
C LEU A 82 -20.15 -13.11 -14.47
N GLY A 83 -20.67 -13.28 -13.26
CA GLY A 83 -22.03 -13.73 -12.99
C GLY A 83 -22.88 -12.58 -12.50
N GLU A 84 -24.10 -12.45 -13.02
CA GLU A 84 -25.06 -11.44 -12.58
C GLU A 84 -26.43 -12.08 -12.31
N SER A 85 -27.07 -11.67 -11.22
CA SER A 85 -28.43 -12.10 -10.85
C SER A 85 -29.17 -10.97 -10.11
N SER A 86 -30.43 -11.20 -9.76
CA SER A 86 -31.19 -10.30 -8.87
C SER A 86 -30.58 -10.20 -7.46
N ALA A 87 -29.79 -11.18 -7.04
CA ALA A 87 -29.11 -11.19 -5.74
C ALA A 87 -27.74 -10.48 -5.75
N GLY A 88 -27.28 -9.98 -6.90
CA GLY A 88 -26.02 -9.26 -7.00
C GLY A 88 -25.16 -9.68 -8.19
N SER A 89 -23.86 -9.43 -8.08
CA SER A 89 -22.88 -9.79 -9.11
C SER A 89 -21.65 -10.46 -8.50
N ILE A 90 -21.06 -11.40 -9.25
CA ILE A 90 -19.85 -12.14 -8.88
C ILE A 90 -18.84 -11.96 -10.00
N LEU A 91 -17.62 -11.55 -9.66
CA LEU A 91 -16.47 -11.55 -10.54
C LEU A 91 -15.46 -12.58 -10.04
N ILE A 92 -15.14 -13.56 -10.89
CA ILE A 92 -14.18 -14.62 -10.60
C ILE A 92 -12.86 -14.28 -11.31
N THR A 93 -11.77 -14.26 -10.55
CA THR A 93 -10.41 -14.10 -11.08
C THR A 93 -9.53 -15.26 -10.65
N ARG A 94 -8.55 -15.63 -11.47
CA ARG A 94 -7.51 -16.59 -11.05
C ARG A 94 -6.55 -15.93 -10.08
N ALA A 95 -6.14 -16.65 -9.04
CA ALA A 95 -5.03 -16.22 -8.21
C ALA A 95 -3.74 -16.21 -9.01
N PHE A 96 -2.94 -15.17 -8.83
CA PHE A 96 -1.60 -15.14 -9.38
C PHE A 96 -0.71 -16.09 -8.54
N PRO A 97 0.01 -17.05 -9.15
CA PRO A 97 0.71 -18.09 -8.42
C PRO A 97 1.74 -17.54 -7.43
N GLU A 98 1.69 -18.00 -6.18
CA GLU A 98 2.63 -17.66 -5.11
C GLU A 98 2.90 -16.15 -4.98
N ALA A 99 1.87 -15.35 -5.26
CA ALA A 99 2.03 -13.91 -5.37
C ALA A 99 1.52 -13.16 -4.14
N GLU A 100 2.13 -12.02 -3.89
CA GLU A 100 1.72 -11.06 -2.88
C GLU A 100 1.81 -9.64 -3.43
N ALA A 101 1.24 -8.65 -2.73
CA ALA A 101 1.34 -7.26 -3.15
C ALA A 101 2.80 -6.80 -3.14
N VAL A 102 3.21 -5.99 -4.13
CA VAL A 102 4.56 -5.43 -4.24
C VAL A 102 4.91 -4.61 -3.00
N SER A 103 3.95 -3.89 -2.41
CA SER A 103 4.13 -3.19 -1.13
C SER A 103 4.60 -4.13 -0.03
N ASP A 104 3.97 -5.30 0.07
CA ASP A 104 4.16 -6.24 1.17
C ASP A 104 5.46 -7.02 0.97
N TYR A 105 5.72 -7.50 -0.25
CA TYR A 105 6.98 -8.13 -0.62
C TYR A 105 8.16 -7.21 -0.38
N PHE A 106 8.05 -5.95 -0.84
CA PHE A 106 9.15 -4.99 -0.74
C PHE A 106 9.46 -4.65 0.71
N TYR A 107 8.42 -4.42 1.53
CA TYR A 107 8.59 -4.16 2.95
C TYR A 107 9.30 -5.33 3.65
N ARG A 108 8.75 -6.55 3.53
CA ARG A 108 9.30 -7.74 4.20
C ARG A 108 10.75 -8.05 3.77
N THR A 109 11.06 -7.87 2.49
CA THR A 109 12.33 -8.36 1.91
C THR A 109 13.45 -7.33 1.98
N TYR A 110 13.13 -6.03 1.88
CA TYR A 110 14.15 -4.98 1.74
C TYR A 110 14.06 -3.88 2.80
N ILE A 111 12.96 -3.82 3.56
CA ILE A 111 12.82 -2.89 4.69
C ILE A 111 13.12 -3.60 6.00
N GLU A 112 12.60 -4.80 6.20
CA GLU A 112 12.89 -5.56 7.42
C GLU A 112 14.27 -6.24 7.39
N GLN A 113 14.84 -6.42 6.19
CA GLN A 113 16.09 -7.14 5.98
C GLN A 113 17.06 -6.30 5.14
N PRO A 114 18.38 -6.48 5.29
CA PRO A 114 19.41 -5.72 4.58
C PRO A 114 19.60 -6.15 3.09
N GLY A 115 18.53 -6.55 2.41
CA GLY A 115 18.60 -7.06 1.04
C GLY A 115 18.84 -5.97 -0.01
N GLU A 116 19.51 -6.32 -1.12
CA GLU A 116 19.71 -5.45 -2.28
C GLU A 116 18.55 -5.61 -3.29
N PRO A 117 17.73 -4.57 -3.53
CA PRO A 117 16.53 -4.67 -4.37
C PRO A 117 16.77 -4.54 -5.88
N ALA A 118 18.01 -4.35 -6.35
CA ALA A 118 18.32 -4.05 -7.76
C ALA A 118 17.64 -4.97 -8.78
N VAL A 119 17.72 -6.30 -8.60
CA VAL A 119 17.12 -7.27 -9.55
C VAL A 119 15.60 -7.13 -9.59
N PHE A 120 14.97 -7.08 -8.41
CA PHE A 120 13.53 -6.91 -8.26
C PHE A 120 13.05 -5.62 -8.94
N LEU A 121 13.74 -4.50 -8.67
CA LEU A 121 13.40 -3.22 -9.25
C LEU A 121 13.55 -3.17 -10.74
N ASN A 122 14.60 -3.78 -11.28
CA ASN A 122 14.79 -3.83 -12.72
C ASN A 122 13.57 -4.50 -13.37
N ASN A 123 13.12 -5.65 -12.84
CA ASN A 123 11.95 -6.35 -13.36
C ASN A 123 10.65 -5.55 -13.12
N PHE A 124 10.53 -4.88 -11.98
CA PHE A 124 9.41 -3.99 -11.70
C PHE A 124 9.34 -2.84 -12.70
N VAL A 125 10.48 -2.20 -13.02
CA VAL A 125 10.56 -1.12 -14.02
C VAL A 125 10.09 -1.61 -15.38
N HIS A 126 10.52 -2.80 -15.83
CA HIS A 126 10.07 -3.37 -17.10
C HIS A 126 8.54 -3.55 -17.15
N PHE A 127 7.94 -3.99 -16.03
CA PHE A 127 6.49 -4.11 -15.92
C PHE A 127 5.80 -2.73 -15.88
N ALA A 128 6.23 -1.84 -14.99
CA ALA A 128 5.60 -0.55 -14.77
C ALA A 128 5.67 0.34 -16.02
N ARG A 129 6.78 0.31 -16.77
CA ARG A 129 6.89 1.01 -18.05
C ARG A 129 5.82 0.60 -19.05
N LYS A 130 5.53 -0.71 -19.18
CA LYS A 130 4.43 -1.18 -20.06
C LYS A 130 3.10 -0.53 -19.69
N VAL A 131 2.83 -0.33 -18.40
CA VAL A 131 1.61 0.34 -17.93
C VAL A 131 1.65 1.85 -18.21
N LEU A 132 2.76 2.52 -17.89
CA LEU A 132 2.92 3.97 -18.04
C LEU A 132 2.88 4.40 -19.53
N GLU A 133 3.58 3.65 -20.38
CA GLU A 133 3.67 3.87 -21.83
C GLU A 133 2.38 3.45 -22.57
N SER A 134 1.50 2.68 -21.92
CA SER A 134 0.19 2.35 -22.48
C SER A 134 -0.68 3.60 -22.67
N ARG A 135 -1.76 3.46 -23.45
CA ARG A 135 -2.78 4.51 -23.59
C ARG A 135 -3.84 4.46 -22.48
N LEU A 136 -3.60 3.78 -21.36
CA LEU A 136 -4.59 3.56 -20.30
C LEU A 136 -4.37 4.44 -19.08
N TYR A 137 -5.41 5.13 -18.63
CA TYR A 137 -5.42 5.74 -17.31
C TYR A 137 -5.91 4.72 -16.28
N HIS A 138 -5.12 4.51 -15.23
CA HIS A 138 -5.49 3.70 -14.07
C HIS A 138 -5.63 4.60 -12.84
N PRO A 139 -6.85 4.76 -12.28
CA PRO A 139 -7.11 5.74 -11.22
C PRO A 139 -6.45 5.41 -9.88
N ASP A 140 -6.16 4.12 -9.65
CA ASP A 140 -5.58 3.62 -8.40
C ASP A 140 -4.29 2.83 -8.65
N PHE A 141 -3.40 3.37 -9.51
CA PHE A 141 -2.13 2.71 -9.84
C PHE A 141 -1.10 2.99 -8.76
N HIS A 142 -0.88 1.98 -7.91
CA HIS A 142 0.05 2.04 -6.79
C HIS A 142 0.61 0.63 -6.51
N ILE A 143 1.73 0.51 -5.81
CA ILE A 143 2.42 -0.78 -5.65
C ILE A 143 1.60 -1.81 -4.84
N GLY A 144 0.66 -1.36 -4.01
CA GLY A 144 -0.30 -2.24 -3.34
C GLY A 144 -1.32 -2.92 -4.28
N ASN A 145 -1.53 -2.39 -5.48
CA ASN A 145 -2.38 -2.97 -6.54
C ASN A 145 -1.55 -3.67 -7.64
N VAL A 146 -0.28 -3.95 -7.36
CA VAL A 146 0.58 -4.79 -8.20
C VAL A 146 0.93 -6.02 -7.39
N LEU A 147 0.74 -7.21 -7.95
CA LEU A 147 1.22 -8.46 -7.39
C LEU A 147 2.60 -8.79 -7.94
N TYR A 148 3.45 -9.39 -7.11
CA TYR A 148 4.71 -10.00 -7.51
C TYR A 148 4.72 -11.47 -7.12
N SER A 149 5.10 -12.33 -8.07
CA SER A 149 5.35 -13.76 -7.85
C SER A 149 6.86 -13.97 -7.85
N PRO A 150 7.50 -14.26 -6.70
CA PRO A 150 8.94 -14.45 -6.64
C PRO A 150 9.41 -15.67 -7.43
N GLY A 151 8.69 -16.79 -7.32
CA GLY A 151 9.03 -18.04 -8.04
C GLY A 151 8.99 -17.91 -9.57
N LEU A 152 8.08 -17.08 -10.08
CA LEU A 152 8.01 -16.77 -11.52
C LEU A 152 8.80 -15.54 -11.92
N ASN A 153 9.22 -14.73 -10.94
CA ASN A 153 9.78 -13.38 -11.12
C ASN A 153 8.93 -12.51 -12.07
N ARG A 154 7.61 -12.49 -11.83
CA ARG A 154 6.63 -11.78 -12.67
C ARG A 154 5.74 -10.86 -11.84
N PHE A 155 5.24 -9.82 -12.50
CA PHE A 155 4.31 -8.85 -11.93
C PHE A 155 2.97 -8.91 -12.64
N ALA A 156 1.88 -8.67 -11.92
CA ALA A 156 0.55 -8.56 -12.49
C ALA A 156 -0.23 -7.43 -11.81
N LEU A 157 -1.02 -6.68 -12.58
CA LEU A 157 -2.00 -5.77 -12.00
C LEU A 157 -3.11 -6.57 -11.29
N VAL A 158 -3.66 -5.97 -10.24
CA VAL A 158 -4.95 -6.33 -9.65
C VAL A 158 -5.84 -5.11 -9.55
N ASP A 159 -7.15 -5.36 -9.48
CA ASP A 159 -8.18 -4.32 -9.39
C ASP A 159 -8.24 -3.39 -10.61
N ALA A 160 -8.84 -3.88 -11.69
CA ALA A 160 -8.99 -3.13 -12.94
C ALA A 160 -10.04 -2.00 -12.86
N GLN A 161 -10.67 -1.77 -11.70
CA GLN A 161 -11.84 -0.92 -11.59
C GLN A 161 -11.52 0.53 -12.02
N GLY A 162 -12.26 1.02 -13.01
CA GLY A 162 -12.16 2.41 -13.49
C GLY A 162 -11.02 2.67 -14.47
N VAL A 163 -10.26 1.63 -14.86
CA VAL A 163 -9.27 1.76 -15.93
C VAL A 163 -9.95 2.09 -17.26
N ARG A 164 -9.39 3.04 -17.99
CA ARG A 164 -9.97 3.54 -19.24
C ARG A 164 -8.90 4.05 -20.18
N LYS A 165 -9.23 4.23 -21.46
CA LYS A 165 -8.33 4.94 -22.38
C LYS A 165 -8.15 6.38 -21.90
N ALA A 166 -6.91 6.84 -21.91
CA ALA A 166 -6.55 8.20 -21.53
C ALA A 166 -7.08 9.20 -22.57
N GLY A 167 -7.89 10.15 -22.10
CA GLY A 167 -8.31 11.32 -22.85
C GLY A 167 -7.26 12.44 -22.81
N TRP A 168 -7.59 13.58 -23.41
CA TRP A 168 -6.69 14.75 -23.45
C TRP A 168 -6.38 15.31 -22.05
N PHE A 169 -7.41 15.48 -21.21
CA PHE A 169 -7.24 15.92 -19.82
C PHE A 169 -6.41 14.94 -19.00
N ASP A 170 -6.52 13.64 -19.29
CA ASP A 170 -5.73 12.63 -18.58
C ASP A 170 -4.25 12.72 -18.91
N ARG A 171 -3.83 13.27 -20.05
CA ARG A 171 -2.38 13.40 -20.31
C ARG A 171 -1.70 14.32 -19.29
N TRP A 172 -2.41 15.37 -18.85
CA TRP A 172 -1.95 16.28 -17.80
C TRP A 172 -2.01 15.64 -16.41
N PHE A 173 -3.08 14.91 -16.09
CA PHE A 173 -3.23 14.25 -14.78
C PHE A 173 -2.48 12.91 -14.65
N ARG A 174 -2.15 12.25 -15.77
CA ARG A 174 -1.39 10.99 -15.83
C ARG A 174 0.00 11.15 -15.29
N ARG A 175 0.68 12.27 -15.64
CA ARG A 175 2.06 12.54 -15.25
C ARG A 175 2.21 12.29 -13.76
N TYR A 176 1.43 12.98 -12.92
CA TYR A 176 1.53 12.71 -11.49
C TYR A 176 0.79 11.44 -11.01
N SER A 177 -0.46 11.22 -11.41
CA SER A 177 -1.31 10.22 -10.76
C SER A 177 -0.83 8.78 -10.95
N MET A 178 -0.20 8.48 -12.09
CA MET A 178 0.32 7.15 -12.39
C MET A 178 1.84 7.05 -12.15
N GLU A 179 2.63 8.06 -12.50
CA GLU A 179 4.11 7.97 -12.35
C GLU A 179 4.54 7.97 -10.88
N ARG A 180 3.68 8.44 -9.96
CA ARG A 180 3.94 8.41 -8.50
C ARG A 180 4.19 7.01 -7.94
N ILE A 181 3.87 5.94 -8.68
CA ILE A 181 4.17 4.57 -8.26
C ILE A 181 5.67 4.38 -7.93
N GLY A 182 6.56 5.10 -8.63
CA GLY A 182 7.99 5.09 -8.32
C GLY A 182 8.31 5.68 -6.93
N MET A 183 7.54 6.67 -6.50
CA MET A 183 7.71 7.36 -5.21
C MET A 183 7.37 6.48 -4.01
N GLU A 184 6.63 5.38 -4.19
CA GLU A 184 6.28 4.45 -3.11
C GLU A 184 7.48 3.60 -2.62
N PHE A 185 8.62 3.65 -3.31
CA PHE A 185 9.87 3.01 -2.88
C PHE A 185 10.80 3.94 -2.08
N ARG A 186 10.36 5.16 -1.76
CA ARG A 186 11.21 6.22 -1.19
C ARG A 186 11.67 5.94 0.23
N PHE A 187 10.89 5.19 1.02
CA PHE A 187 11.16 4.93 2.45
C PHE A 187 12.62 4.53 2.75
N SER A 188 13.22 3.61 1.97
CA SER A 188 14.58 3.10 2.20
C SER A 188 15.62 3.55 1.18
N ARG A 189 15.34 4.58 0.40
CA ARG A 189 16.21 5.00 -0.70
C ARG A 189 16.76 6.40 -0.55
N THR A 190 17.98 6.57 -1.01
CA THR A 190 18.59 7.89 -1.21
C THR A 190 17.94 8.61 -2.40
N ARG A 191 18.06 9.93 -2.44
CA ARG A 191 17.62 10.77 -3.57
C ARG A 191 18.20 10.26 -4.87
N HIS A 192 19.51 9.98 -4.91
CA HIS A 192 20.18 9.45 -6.09
C HIS A 192 19.57 8.14 -6.60
N GLN A 193 19.25 7.20 -5.70
CA GLN A 193 18.60 5.95 -6.06
C GLN A 193 17.17 6.17 -6.58
N MET A 194 16.44 7.14 -6.00
CA MET A 194 15.11 7.50 -6.47
C MET A 194 15.14 8.13 -7.86
N LEU A 195 16.04 9.07 -8.12
CA LEU A 195 16.17 9.70 -9.43
C LEU A 195 16.51 8.69 -10.52
N LYS A 196 17.41 7.74 -10.23
CA LYS A 196 17.71 6.62 -11.13
C LYS A 196 16.48 5.75 -11.41
N LEU A 197 15.68 5.43 -10.39
CA LEU A 197 14.45 4.66 -10.56
C LEU A 197 13.44 5.41 -11.43
N LEU A 198 13.21 6.69 -11.14
CA LEU A 198 12.28 7.55 -11.87
C LEU A 198 12.70 7.69 -13.34
N ALA A 199 13.99 7.90 -13.60
CA ALA A 199 14.55 7.88 -14.96
C ALA A 199 14.32 6.54 -15.66
N ALA A 200 14.55 5.42 -14.97
CA ALA A 200 14.34 4.08 -15.51
C ALA A 200 12.87 3.82 -15.85
N LEU A 201 11.92 4.40 -15.10
CA LEU A 201 10.48 4.38 -15.40
C LEU A 201 10.08 5.21 -16.62
N GLY A 202 11.01 5.98 -17.21
CA GLY A 202 10.75 6.82 -18.39
C GLY A 202 10.23 8.22 -18.07
N ILE A 203 10.36 8.68 -16.81
CA ILE A 203 9.99 10.03 -16.42
C ILE A 203 10.99 11.01 -17.03
N ALA A 204 10.50 11.97 -17.81
CA ALA A 204 11.32 12.85 -18.64
C ALA A 204 12.24 13.79 -17.82
N ASP A 205 11.72 14.32 -16.73
CA ASP A 205 12.48 15.12 -15.75
C ASP A 205 12.31 14.50 -14.35
N PRO A 206 13.19 13.57 -13.95
CA PRO A 206 13.14 12.92 -12.65
C PRO A 206 13.32 13.88 -11.47
N GLU A 207 14.11 14.95 -11.64
CA GLU A 207 14.44 15.89 -10.58
C GLU A 207 13.24 16.79 -10.26
N GLU A 208 12.67 17.41 -11.30
CA GLU A 208 11.45 18.22 -11.20
C GLU A 208 10.30 17.35 -10.65
N PHE A 209 10.11 16.16 -11.22
CA PHE A 209 9.05 15.25 -10.79
C PHE A 209 9.19 14.88 -9.31
N TYR A 210 10.39 14.50 -8.85
CA TYR A 210 10.62 14.13 -7.47
C TYR A 210 10.32 15.29 -6.51
N ALA A 211 10.79 16.51 -6.83
CA ALA A 211 10.52 17.69 -6.02
C ALA A 211 9.03 18.03 -5.94
N GLU A 212 8.33 18.06 -7.08
CA GLU A 212 6.88 18.27 -7.12
C GLU A 212 6.12 17.18 -6.35
N ALA A 213 6.56 15.93 -6.48
CA ALA A 213 5.92 14.81 -5.82
C ALA A 213 6.01 14.91 -4.30
N LEU A 214 7.16 15.33 -3.75
CA LEU A 214 7.30 15.56 -2.31
C LEU A 214 6.31 16.62 -1.81
N VAL A 215 6.17 17.75 -2.52
CA VAL A 215 5.24 18.83 -2.14
C VAL A 215 3.80 18.33 -2.19
N ARG A 216 3.42 17.63 -3.26
CA ARG A 216 2.05 17.10 -3.43
C ARG A 216 1.70 16.04 -2.39
N GLU A 217 2.61 15.10 -2.10
CA GLU A 217 2.40 14.08 -1.08
C GLU A 217 2.29 14.69 0.31
N SER A 218 3.09 15.70 0.62
CA SER A 218 3.06 16.42 1.89
C SER A 218 1.74 17.18 2.08
N ALA A 219 1.28 17.90 1.05
CA ALA A 219 -0.03 18.56 1.07
C ALA A 219 -1.18 17.56 1.23
N ALA A 220 -1.12 16.41 0.55
CA ALA A 220 -2.11 15.36 0.67
C ALA A 220 -2.12 14.74 2.09
N LEU A 221 -0.95 14.49 2.67
CA LEU A 221 -0.82 14.00 4.04
C LEU A 221 -1.47 14.97 5.03
N TRP A 222 -1.15 16.27 4.95
CA TRP A 222 -1.74 17.28 5.82
C TRP A 222 -3.26 17.37 5.69
N HIS A 223 -3.77 17.31 4.46
CA HIS A 223 -5.20 17.28 4.21
C HIS A 223 -5.89 16.05 4.85
N GLU A 224 -5.26 14.87 4.75
CA GLU A 224 -5.83 13.64 5.30
C GLU A 224 -5.60 13.47 6.81
N TRP A 225 -4.61 14.16 7.38
CA TRP A 225 -4.11 13.93 8.73
C TRP A 225 -5.19 13.95 9.83
N PRO A 226 -6.15 14.90 9.86
CA PRO A 226 -7.21 14.92 10.87
C PRO A 226 -8.07 13.65 10.88
N ARG A 227 -8.25 13.02 9.72
CA ARG A 227 -8.92 11.71 9.62
C ARG A 227 -8.00 10.60 10.09
N ARG A 228 -6.73 10.59 9.68
CA ARG A 228 -5.77 9.53 10.04
C ARG A 228 -5.52 9.48 11.55
N ARG A 229 -5.37 10.64 12.20
CA ARG A 229 -5.28 10.78 13.66
C ARG A 229 -6.42 10.07 14.38
N ARG A 230 -7.68 10.35 13.97
CA ARG A 230 -8.86 9.70 14.56
C ARG A 230 -8.86 8.19 14.35
N GLN A 231 -8.45 7.72 13.17
CA GLN A 231 -8.36 6.29 12.87
C GLN A 231 -7.31 5.60 13.75
N ALA A 232 -6.12 6.19 13.88
CA ALA A 232 -5.05 5.65 14.71
C ALA A 232 -5.42 5.58 16.19
N LEU A 233 -6.10 6.60 16.73
CA LEU A 233 -6.52 6.64 18.13
C LEU A 233 -7.73 5.73 18.45
N ALA A 234 -8.47 5.31 17.43
CA ALA A 234 -9.68 4.50 17.56
C ALA A 234 -9.44 2.99 17.35
N GLY A 235 -8.19 2.53 17.20
CA GLY A 235 -7.92 1.11 16.94
C GLY A 235 -8.30 0.66 15.54
N TYR A 236 -8.18 1.54 14.54
CA TYR A 236 -8.46 1.15 13.16
C TYR A 236 -7.34 0.20 12.67
N PRO A 237 -7.64 -1.03 12.19
CA PRO A 237 -6.64 -2.08 11.93
C PRO A 237 -5.53 -1.76 10.91
N LYS A 238 -5.60 -0.63 10.19
CA LYS A 238 -4.50 -0.14 9.36
C LYS A 238 -3.38 0.53 10.17
N PHE A 239 -3.69 0.99 11.38
CA PHE A 239 -2.78 1.77 12.23
C PHE A 239 -2.56 1.08 13.58
N SER A 240 -3.64 0.65 14.22
CA SER A 240 -3.57 0.14 15.59
C SER A 240 -4.67 -0.86 15.89
N VAL A 241 -4.48 -1.66 16.92
CA VAL A 241 -5.46 -2.63 17.44
C VAL A 241 -5.52 -2.50 18.97
N GLN A 242 -6.73 -2.56 19.51
CA GLN A 242 -6.94 -2.60 20.96
C GLN A 242 -6.61 -4.00 21.50
N ASP A 243 -5.70 -4.08 22.47
CA ASP A 243 -5.24 -5.30 23.15
C ASP A 243 -5.21 -5.04 24.66
N GLY A 244 -6.28 -5.45 25.37
CA GLY A 244 -6.45 -5.10 26.78
C GLY A 244 -6.54 -3.58 26.99
N SER A 245 -5.69 -3.02 27.86
CA SER A 245 -5.55 -1.55 28.06
C SER A 245 -4.70 -0.86 26.98
N LEU A 246 -3.97 -1.64 26.18
CA LEU A 246 -3.01 -1.11 25.22
C LEU A 246 -3.67 -0.89 23.86
N LEU A 247 -3.32 0.23 23.24
CA LEU A 247 -3.53 0.46 21.82
C LEU A 247 -2.21 0.14 21.11
N ARG A 248 -2.13 -1.05 20.50
CA ARG A 248 -0.90 -1.57 19.90
C ARG A 248 -0.73 -1.12 18.47
N THR A 249 0.48 -0.75 18.10
CA THR A 249 0.86 -0.37 16.74
C THR A 249 0.79 -1.56 15.80
N VAL A 250 0.33 -1.30 14.59
CA VAL A 250 0.31 -2.23 13.47
C VAL A 250 1.31 -1.76 12.41
N ASP A 251 2.17 -2.66 11.95
CA ASP A 251 3.15 -2.37 10.90
C ASP A 251 2.50 -2.24 9.50
N PRO A 252 3.25 -1.80 8.48
CA PRO A 252 2.74 -1.74 7.10
C PRO A 252 2.24 -3.08 6.53
N LEU A 253 2.69 -4.22 7.05
CA LEU A 253 2.23 -5.58 6.72
C LEU A 253 0.95 -5.98 7.48
N ARG A 254 0.37 -5.07 8.26
CA ARG A 254 -0.83 -5.27 9.07
C ARG A 254 -0.64 -6.28 10.21
N ARG A 255 0.59 -6.44 10.69
CA ARG A 255 0.92 -7.28 11.85
C ARG A 255 1.04 -6.39 13.09
N THR A 256 0.55 -6.88 14.22
CA THR A 256 0.79 -6.22 15.50
C THR A 256 2.28 -6.28 15.81
N VAL A 257 2.91 -5.14 16.07
CA VAL A 257 4.34 -5.08 16.38
C VAL A 257 4.58 -5.75 17.75
N PRO A 258 5.58 -6.65 17.87
CA PRO A 258 5.96 -7.24 19.15
C PRO A 258 6.33 -6.17 20.19
N LEU A 259 5.95 -6.39 21.45
CA LEU A 259 6.35 -5.53 22.57
C LEU A 259 7.66 -6.07 23.16
N GLU A 260 8.74 -5.90 22.40
CA GLU A 260 10.09 -6.35 22.74
C GLU A 260 11.06 -5.18 22.60
N ASN A 261 12.17 -5.22 23.35
CA ASN A 261 13.24 -4.20 23.30
C ASN A 261 12.70 -2.77 23.31
N TYR A 262 11.93 -2.42 24.33
CA TYR A 262 11.29 -1.11 24.46
C TYR A 262 11.76 -0.35 25.70
N GLU A 263 11.50 0.95 25.70
CA GLU A 263 11.45 1.78 26.90
C GLU A 263 10.05 2.37 27.05
N VAL A 264 9.70 2.72 28.29
CA VAL A 264 8.42 3.32 28.63
C VAL A 264 8.63 4.77 28.98
N LEU A 265 7.88 5.66 28.32
CA LEU A 265 7.78 7.06 28.69
C LEU A 265 6.41 7.27 29.35
N GLU A 266 6.42 7.77 30.58
CA GLU A 266 5.23 8.22 31.31
C GLU A 266 5.10 9.74 31.21
N GLY A 267 3.89 10.24 31.04
CA GLY A 267 3.66 11.68 30.97
C GLY A 267 2.19 12.07 31.01
N GLU A 268 1.89 13.31 30.66
CA GLU A 268 0.50 13.74 30.48
C GLU A 268 -0.15 13.05 29.27
N SER A 269 -1.47 12.86 29.30
CA SER A 269 -2.20 12.17 28.22
C SER A 269 -1.94 12.77 26.84
N ALA A 270 -1.88 14.11 26.75
CA ALA A 270 -1.58 14.80 25.49
C ALA A 270 -0.17 14.47 24.96
N LEU A 271 0.82 14.35 25.84
CA LEU A 271 2.19 13.99 25.47
C LEU A 271 2.25 12.58 24.90
N VAL A 272 1.75 11.58 25.63
CA VAL A 272 1.85 10.18 25.20
C VAL A 272 1.03 9.90 23.93
N GLU A 273 -0.13 10.56 23.76
CA GLU A 273 -0.91 10.45 22.52
C GLU A 273 -0.22 11.12 21.33
N SER A 274 0.38 12.29 21.52
CA SER A 274 1.08 12.99 20.42
C SER A 274 2.32 12.22 19.96
N LEU A 275 3.06 11.56 20.87
CA LEU A 275 4.14 10.65 20.51
C LEU A 275 3.62 9.45 19.71
N PHE A 276 2.54 8.81 20.15
CA PHE A 276 1.89 7.71 19.42
C PHE A 276 1.45 8.14 18.00
N LEU A 277 0.93 9.36 17.86
CA LEU A 277 0.54 9.92 16.58
C LEU A 277 1.74 10.28 15.69
N SER A 278 2.83 10.78 16.27
CA SER A 278 4.06 11.12 15.54
C SER A 278 4.58 9.93 14.74
N HIS A 279 4.52 8.72 15.32
CA HIS A 279 4.88 7.48 14.62
C HIS A 279 4.07 7.29 13.32
N PHE A 280 2.74 7.36 13.39
CA PHE A 280 1.91 7.17 12.20
C PHE A 280 2.06 8.28 11.17
N PHE A 281 2.27 9.51 11.62
CA PHE A 281 2.54 10.63 10.73
C PHE A 281 3.81 10.39 9.91
N LEU A 282 4.92 10.03 10.57
CA LEU A 282 6.19 9.72 9.92
C LEU A 282 6.11 8.47 9.03
N GLN A 283 5.37 7.43 9.46
CA GLN A 283 5.13 6.25 8.64
C GLN A 283 4.41 6.61 7.34
N LEU A 284 3.39 7.46 7.39
CA LEU A 284 2.66 7.93 6.22
C LEU A 284 3.51 8.86 5.33
N ALA A 285 4.40 9.65 5.93
CA ALA A 285 5.37 10.49 5.23
C ALA A 285 6.53 9.70 4.58
N GLN A 286 6.62 8.40 4.86
CA GLN A 286 7.73 7.53 4.48
C GLN A 286 9.10 8.01 4.99
N ILE A 287 9.13 8.47 6.25
CA ILE A 287 10.35 8.86 6.94
C ILE A 287 10.74 7.74 7.91
N PRO A 288 11.91 7.11 7.78
CA PRO A 288 12.41 6.17 8.77
C PRO A 288 12.56 6.86 10.11
N HIS A 289 12.02 6.24 11.15
CA HIS A 289 11.96 6.83 12.47
C HIS A 289 11.93 5.74 13.54
N ARG A 290 12.24 6.15 14.77
CA ARG A 290 12.08 5.35 15.97
C ARG A 290 10.61 4.97 16.14
N ARG A 291 10.31 3.68 16.30
CA ARG A 291 8.92 3.22 16.35
C ARG A 291 8.28 3.44 17.72
N VAL A 292 6.98 3.74 17.70
CA VAL A 292 6.12 3.61 18.88
C VAL A 292 5.41 2.26 18.78
N LEU A 293 5.52 1.43 19.82
CA LEU A 293 5.00 0.06 19.82
C LEU A 293 3.58 -0.02 20.39
N ALA A 294 3.26 0.79 21.40
CA ALA A 294 1.93 0.84 22.01
C ALA A 294 1.70 2.14 22.80
N LEU A 295 0.42 2.43 23.04
CA LEU A 295 -0.06 3.49 23.92
C LEU A 295 -0.95 2.88 25.02
N ASP A 296 -0.66 3.20 26.29
CA ASP A 296 -1.53 2.93 27.43
C ASP A 296 -2.12 4.25 27.96
N ARG A 297 -3.36 4.55 27.58
CA ARG A 297 -4.05 5.77 28.04
C ARG A 297 -4.35 5.74 29.53
N ARG A 298 -4.58 4.56 30.10
CA ARG A 298 -4.97 4.42 31.51
C ARG A 298 -3.82 4.76 32.42
N ASN A 299 -2.63 4.27 32.09
CA ASN A 299 -1.41 4.51 32.84
C ASN A 299 -0.63 5.74 32.36
N ARG A 300 -1.11 6.40 31.28
CA ARG A 300 -0.46 7.55 30.63
C ARG A 300 0.98 7.23 30.21
N GLN A 301 1.13 6.09 29.53
CA GLN A 301 2.41 5.55 29.10
C GLN A 301 2.43 5.34 27.60
N VAL A 302 3.61 5.54 26.99
CA VAL A 302 3.90 5.17 25.61
C VAL A 302 5.12 4.27 25.56
N TYR A 303 5.03 3.20 24.78
CA TYR A 303 6.07 2.18 24.63
C TYR A 303 6.84 2.49 23.36
N LEU A 304 8.11 2.85 23.50
CA LEU A 304 8.97 3.27 22.40
C LEU A 304 10.03 2.20 22.15
N GLU A 305 10.36 1.96 20.89
CA GLU A 305 11.50 1.12 20.51
C GLU A 305 12.78 1.62 21.19
N LYS A 306 13.52 0.75 21.85
CA LYS A 306 14.70 1.15 22.63
C LYS A 306 15.81 1.62 21.70
N ILE A 307 16.37 2.79 22.01
CA ILE A 307 17.55 3.32 21.33
C ILE A 307 18.81 2.61 21.88
N SER A 308 19.67 2.11 21.00
CA SER A 308 20.99 1.58 21.42
C SER A 308 21.84 2.71 22.01
N SER A 309 22.48 2.46 23.15
CA SER A 309 23.42 3.39 23.78
C SER A 309 24.65 3.71 22.93
N SER A 310 24.95 2.88 21.93
CA SER A 310 26.07 3.07 21.00
C SER A 310 25.74 4.03 19.84
N THR A 311 24.57 4.62 19.83
CA THR A 311 24.12 5.35 18.64
C THR A 311 24.60 6.78 18.66
N VAL A 312 25.18 7.15 17.52
CA VAL A 312 25.79 8.46 17.31
C VAL A 312 24.82 9.33 16.51
N PRO A 313 24.60 10.59 16.91
CA PRO A 313 23.92 11.58 16.09
C PRO A 313 24.46 11.59 14.65
N THR A 314 23.57 11.54 13.67
CA THR A 314 23.95 11.50 12.25
C THR A 314 23.23 12.59 11.48
N ALA A 315 23.80 13.09 10.38
CA ALA A 315 23.07 14.00 9.52
C ALA A 315 21.87 13.28 8.89
N ALA A 316 20.75 13.99 8.73
CA ALA A 316 19.54 13.49 8.09
C ALA A 316 19.75 13.06 6.62
N ALA A 317 20.84 13.51 5.98
CA ALA A 317 21.11 13.33 4.56
C ALA A 317 19.88 13.73 3.71
N ASP A 318 19.47 12.88 2.77
CA ASP A 318 18.33 13.12 1.89
C ASP A 318 16.98 13.13 2.61
N TYR A 319 16.90 12.73 3.88
CA TYR A 319 15.63 12.80 4.61
C TYR A 319 15.27 14.23 5.04
N GLN A 320 16.25 15.16 5.08
CA GLN A 320 15.98 16.57 5.41
C GLN A 320 15.05 17.22 4.38
N GLU A 321 15.24 16.94 3.09
CA GLU A 321 14.40 17.51 2.03
C GLU A 321 12.93 17.07 2.17
N ARG A 322 12.70 15.86 2.72
CA ARG A 322 11.37 15.29 2.93
C ARG A 322 10.66 15.96 4.11
N LEU A 323 11.41 16.21 5.20
CA LEU A 323 10.89 17.00 6.31
C LEU A 323 10.63 18.45 5.90
N ASN A 324 11.50 19.05 5.08
CA ASN A 324 11.30 20.40 4.57
C ASN A 324 10.01 20.50 3.74
N ALA A 325 9.64 19.47 2.97
CA ALA A 325 8.36 19.45 2.24
C ALA A 325 7.12 19.42 3.16
N LEU A 326 7.30 19.06 4.44
CA LEU A 326 6.29 19.08 5.49
C LEU A 326 6.39 20.34 6.38
N ASP A 327 7.26 21.29 6.05
CA ASP A 327 7.61 22.46 6.86
C ASP A 327 8.16 22.10 8.26
N ILE A 328 8.86 20.96 8.34
CA ILE A 328 9.49 20.48 9.57
C ILE A 328 11.01 20.62 9.45
N HIS A 329 11.63 21.23 10.46
CA HIS A 329 13.08 21.39 10.53
C HIS A 329 13.64 20.46 11.59
N SER A 330 14.74 19.79 11.27
CA SER A 330 15.44 18.90 12.20
C SER A 330 16.93 19.24 12.24
N GLU A 331 17.57 18.85 13.32
CA GLU A 331 19.00 18.98 13.55
C GLU A 331 19.67 17.61 13.58
N THR A 332 21.00 17.55 13.42
CA THR A 332 21.78 16.30 13.49
C THR A 332 21.51 15.47 14.75
N ARG A 333 21.20 16.12 15.89
CA ARG A 333 20.88 15.43 17.15
C ARG A 333 19.56 14.65 17.12
N ASP A 334 18.68 14.96 16.17
CA ASP A 334 17.37 14.32 16.06
C ASP A 334 17.43 12.96 15.37
N TRP A 335 18.56 12.65 14.73
CA TRP A 335 18.73 11.47 13.88
C TRP A 335 19.82 10.55 14.42
N GLY A 336 19.60 9.26 14.25
CA GLY A 336 20.59 8.22 14.52
C GLY A 336 20.65 7.20 13.39
N LYS A 337 21.46 6.17 13.60
CA LYS A 337 21.47 4.98 12.74
C LYS A 337 20.75 3.84 13.45
N ASP A 338 19.88 3.14 12.73
CA ASP A 338 19.31 1.89 13.23
C ASP A 338 20.36 0.77 13.32
N GLU A 339 19.95 -0.41 13.78
CA GLU A 339 20.81 -1.59 13.92
C GLU A 339 21.47 -2.05 12.60
N PHE A 340 20.91 -1.64 11.46
CA PHE A 340 21.44 -1.93 10.12
C PHE A 340 22.25 -0.76 9.54
N GLY A 341 22.51 0.29 10.32
CA GLY A 341 23.27 1.46 9.89
C GLY A 341 22.47 2.47 9.08
N ARG A 342 21.14 2.34 8.98
CA ARG A 342 20.26 3.22 8.19
C ARG A 342 19.86 4.44 9.01
N ILE A 343 19.85 5.60 8.36
CA ILE A 343 19.48 6.86 9.01
C ILE A 343 17.99 6.83 9.40
N SER A 344 17.68 7.22 10.63
CA SER A 344 16.33 7.21 11.20
C SER A 344 16.13 8.38 12.17
N LEU A 345 14.95 8.99 12.15
CA LEU A 345 14.56 10.09 13.04
C LEU A 345 14.17 9.55 14.41
N TRP A 346 14.88 9.94 15.45
CA TRP A 346 14.74 9.38 16.79
C TRP A 346 14.07 10.33 17.78
N ASN A 347 14.24 11.62 17.56
CA ASN A 347 13.58 12.64 18.36
C ASN A 347 12.12 12.81 17.90
N LEU A 348 11.22 11.96 18.41
CA LEU A 348 9.78 12.08 18.14
C LEU A 348 9.16 13.34 18.78
N ASP A 349 9.81 13.93 19.79
CA ASP A 349 9.36 15.20 20.38
C ASP A 349 9.47 16.38 19.41
N LEU A 350 10.29 16.26 18.36
CA LEU A 350 10.28 17.24 17.28
C LEU A 350 8.93 17.23 16.56
N ILE A 351 8.43 16.03 16.24
CA ILE A 351 7.26 15.84 15.38
C ILE A 351 5.97 16.14 16.13
N ARG A 352 5.91 15.86 17.44
CA ARG A 352 4.72 16.12 18.25
C ARG A 352 4.27 17.58 18.26
N LEU A 353 5.17 18.52 17.94
CA LEU A 353 4.84 19.94 17.82
C LEU A 353 3.97 20.26 16.61
N TYR A 354 3.87 19.33 15.66
CA TYR A 354 3.20 19.51 14.38
C TYR A 354 1.93 18.65 14.22
N VAL A 355 1.72 17.60 15.04
CA VAL A 355 0.73 16.53 14.75
C VAL A 355 -0.43 16.39 15.72
#